data_AF-A0A438JZV3-F1
#
_entry.id   AF-A0A438JZV3-F1
#
_cell.length_a   1.000
_cell.length_b   1.000
_cell.length_c   1.000
_cell.angle_alpha   90.00
_cell.angle_beta   90.00
_cell.angle_gamma   90.00
#
_symmetry.space_group_name_H-M   'P 1'
#
loop_
_entity.id
_entity.type
_entity.pdbx_description
1 polymer ?
#
loop_
_entity_poly.entity_id
_entity_poly.type
_entity_poly.pdbx_seq_one_letter_code
_entity_poly.pdbx_strand_id
1 'polypeptide(L)'
;MIRVGNNLKTTGGVETSEIALCGCNNTSSSNSVLLVSCVKWRQDLKAKELAFVQVEEERRAKEAAEANNKRKLEALRLKIEIDFQRHKDDLQRLEQELSRLKVSAQSTELVHPLNTLPNRDCEGAKPQGETIARLLHELDKLEDSSEKGVNSDRECIICLKDEVSVVFLPCAHEVLCANCNEDYGKKGKATCPSCRAPIEQRIRTFGASS
;
A
#
# COMPACT_ATOMS: atom_id res chain seq x y z
N MET A 1 51.55 -8.03 -24.41
CA MET A 1 51.42 -9.00 -25.52
C MET A 1 49.97 -9.43 -25.60
N ILE A 2 49.40 -9.30 -26.80
CA ILE A 2 48.25 -10.04 -27.36
C ILE A 2 46.85 -9.72 -26.78
N ARG A 3 46.15 -8.83 -27.50
CA ARG A 3 44.69 -8.78 -27.60
C ARG A 3 44.30 -9.51 -28.89
N VAL A 4 43.48 -10.54 -28.78
CA VAL A 4 42.68 -11.18 -29.85
C VAL A 4 41.30 -11.31 -29.22
N GLY A 5 40.17 -10.89 -29.77
CA GLY A 5 39.76 -10.70 -31.15
C GLY A 5 38.36 -11.32 -31.23
N ASN A 6 37.42 -10.59 -31.84
CA ASN A 6 36.04 -10.94 -32.21
C ASN A 6 34.94 -10.25 -31.41
N ASN A 7 34.37 -9.21 -32.02
CA ASN A 7 32.96 -9.29 -32.36
C ASN A 7 32.68 -8.51 -33.64
N LEU A 8 32.17 -9.27 -34.61
CA LEU A 8 31.86 -8.91 -35.97
C LEU A 8 30.80 -7.79 -35.95
N LYS A 9 31.21 -6.56 -36.26
CA LYS A 9 30.26 -5.51 -36.61
C LYS A 9 29.70 -5.87 -37.98
N THR A 10 28.48 -6.38 -38.01
CA THR A 10 27.65 -6.34 -39.21
C THR A 10 27.26 -4.88 -39.43
N THR A 11 28.13 -4.14 -40.11
CA THR A 11 27.73 -2.92 -40.77
C THR A 11 26.71 -3.35 -41.83
N GLY A 12 25.43 -3.14 -41.54
CA GLY A 12 24.38 -3.08 -42.56
C GLY A 12 24.68 -1.86 -43.43
N GLY A 13 25.69 -2.02 -44.30
CA GLY A 13 25.91 -1.13 -45.41
C GLY A 13 24.64 -1.19 -46.22
N VAL A 14 23.89 -0.10 -46.21
CA VAL A 14 22.92 0.16 -47.26
C VAL A 14 23.78 0.24 -48.51
N GLU A 15 23.89 -0.87 -49.25
CA GLU A 15 24.37 -0.84 -50.63
C GLU A 15 23.46 0.16 -51.33
N THR A 16 23.92 1.42 -51.40
CA THR A 16 23.45 2.40 -52.35
C THR A 16 23.88 1.88 -53.70
N SER A 17 23.16 0.88 -54.17
CA SER A 17 23.17 0.42 -55.55
C SER A 17 22.88 1.68 -56.36
N GLU A 18 23.88 2.07 -57.13
CA GLU A 18 23.89 3.21 -58.03
C GLU A 18 22.66 3.11 -58.93
N ILE A 19 21.59 3.82 -58.55
CA ILE A 19 20.31 3.78 -59.26
C ILE A 19 20.54 4.55 -60.56
N ALA A 20 20.75 3.80 -61.63
CA ALA A 20 20.84 4.32 -62.99
C ALA A 20 19.68 5.30 -63.23
N LEU A 21 20.01 6.59 -63.35
CA LEU A 21 19.09 7.64 -63.77
C LEU A 21 18.65 7.27 -65.20
N CYS A 22 17.41 6.83 -65.34
CA CYS A 22 16.80 6.58 -66.64
C CYS A 22 16.75 7.90 -67.43
N GLY A 23 17.73 8.11 -68.32
CA GLY A 23 17.76 9.21 -69.27
C GLY A 23 16.81 8.91 -70.42
N CYS A 24 15.60 9.46 -70.38
CA CYS A 24 14.63 9.31 -71.47
C CYS A 24 14.79 10.46 -72.48
N ASN A 25 15.41 10.20 -73.63
CA ASN A 25 15.36 11.07 -74.82
C ASN A 25 14.29 10.58 -75.83
N ASN A 26 13.51 11.54 -76.37
CA ASN A 26 12.37 11.47 -77.33
C ASN A 26 12.28 10.24 -78.28
N THR A 27 11.14 9.54 -78.40
CA THR A 27 10.03 9.82 -79.35
C THR A 27 8.84 8.82 -79.23
N SER A 28 7.62 9.24 -79.58
CA SER A 28 6.36 8.45 -79.82
C SER A 28 5.59 7.88 -78.61
N SER A 29 4.28 7.64 -78.81
CA SER A 29 3.19 7.41 -77.81
C SER A 29 3.48 6.42 -76.65
N SER A 30 4.41 5.48 -76.85
CA SER A 30 4.93 4.55 -75.83
C SER A 30 5.65 5.24 -74.65
N ASN A 31 6.06 6.51 -74.79
CA ASN A 31 6.70 7.29 -73.73
C ASN A 31 5.76 7.69 -72.58
N SER A 32 4.46 7.81 -72.84
CA SER A 32 3.49 8.22 -71.80
C SER A 32 3.36 7.16 -70.70
N VAL A 33 3.30 5.88 -71.09
CA VAL A 33 3.18 4.75 -70.18
C VAL A 33 4.46 4.54 -69.37
N LEU A 34 5.65 4.70 -69.99
CA LEU A 34 6.94 4.60 -69.30
C LEU A 34 7.16 5.73 -68.28
N LEU A 35 6.80 6.97 -68.62
CA LEU A 35 6.85 8.10 -67.68
C LEU A 35 5.94 7.89 -66.47
N VAL A 36 4.70 7.43 -66.69
CA VAL A 36 3.76 7.09 -65.61
C VAL A 36 4.31 5.99 -64.72
N SER A 37 4.90 4.94 -65.30
CA SER A 37 5.55 3.85 -64.55
C SER A 37 6.73 4.34 -63.71
N CYS A 38 7.56 5.24 -64.24
CA CYS A 38 8.69 5.83 -63.52
C CYS A 38 8.25 6.72 -62.35
N VAL A 39 7.21 7.54 -62.55
CA VAL A 39 6.62 8.36 -61.49
C VAL A 39 6.04 7.49 -60.39
N LYS A 40 5.29 6.45 -60.75
CA LYS A 40 4.71 5.51 -59.78
C LYS A 40 5.79 4.77 -58.99
N TRP A 41 6.84 4.27 -59.64
CA TRP A 41 7.95 3.62 -58.95
C TRP A 41 8.66 4.55 -57.95
N ARG A 42 8.85 5.83 -58.31
CA ARG A 42 9.42 6.84 -57.41
C ARG A 42 8.52 7.13 -56.21
N GLN A 43 7.21 7.18 -56.42
CA GLN A 43 6.23 7.33 -55.34
C GLN A 43 6.26 6.12 -54.41
N ASP A 44 6.29 4.90 -54.97
CA ASP A 44 6.33 3.65 -54.21
C ASP A 44 7.65 3.54 -53.41
N LEU A 45 8.78 4.00 -53.94
CA LEU A 45 10.05 4.12 -53.20
C LEU A 45 9.96 5.09 -52.02
N LYS A 46 9.43 6.30 -52.24
CA LYS A 46 9.25 7.28 -51.17
C LYS A 46 8.31 6.75 -50.09
N ALA A 47 7.22 6.10 -50.48
CA ALA A 47 6.30 5.46 -49.54
C ALA A 47 7.00 4.36 -48.72
N LYS A 48 7.86 3.56 -49.36
CA LYS A 48 8.65 2.53 -48.68
C LYS A 48 9.66 3.12 -47.68
N GLU A 49 10.33 4.21 -48.04
CA GLU A 49 11.26 4.91 -47.16
C GLU A 49 10.55 5.49 -45.94
N LEU A 50 9.40 6.16 -46.13
CA LEU A 50 8.56 6.65 -45.03
C LEU A 50 8.05 5.53 -44.13
N ALA A 51 7.59 4.42 -44.71
CA ALA A 51 7.16 3.26 -43.95
C ALA A 51 8.30 2.66 -43.11
N PHE A 52 9.52 2.63 -43.64
CA PHE A 52 10.69 2.15 -42.88
C PHE A 52 11.02 3.05 -41.70
N VAL A 53 11.00 4.37 -41.89
CA VAL A 53 11.22 5.34 -40.80
C VAL A 53 10.16 5.16 -39.71
N GLN A 54 8.88 5.04 -40.09
CA GLN A 54 7.79 4.84 -39.13
C GLN A 54 7.97 3.55 -38.33
N VAL A 55 8.30 2.43 -38.97
CA VAL A 55 8.54 1.15 -38.29
C VAL A 55 9.70 1.25 -37.30
N GLU A 56 10.77 1.95 -37.68
CA GLU A 56 11.95 2.13 -36.84
C GLU A 56 11.67 3.05 -35.64
N GLU A 57 10.87 4.10 -35.80
CA GLU A 57 10.41 4.95 -34.71
C GLU A 57 9.54 4.18 -33.71
N GLU A 58 8.56 3.41 -34.20
CA GLU A 58 7.71 2.55 -33.37
C GLU A 58 8.51 1.48 -32.63
N ARG A 59 9.52 0.88 -33.29
CA ARG A 59 10.43 -0.08 -32.65
C ARG A 59 11.17 0.56 -31.48
N ARG A 60 11.72 1.76 -31.66
CA ARG A 60 12.42 2.49 -30.59
C ARG A 60 11.47 2.89 -29.45
N ALA A 61 10.26 3.32 -29.77
CA ALA A 61 9.25 3.65 -28.77
C ALA A 61 8.88 2.43 -27.92
N LYS A 62 8.68 1.27 -28.56
CA LYS A 62 8.43 -0.01 -27.88
C LYS A 62 9.58 -0.41 -26.97
N GLU A 63 10.83 -0.37 -27.45
CA GLU A 63 12.01 -0.70 -26.65
C GLU A 63 12.17 0.21 -25.44
N ALA A 64 11.90 1.51 -25.58
CA ALA A 64 11.92 2.45 -24.48
C ALA A 64 10.82 2.15 -23.45
N ALA A 65 9.60 1.81 -23.91
CA ALA A 65 8.50 1.44 -23.04
C ALA A 65 8.78 0.13 -22.28
N GLU A 66 9.32 -0.89 -22.95
CA GLU A 66 9.73 -2.15 -22.33
C GLU A 66 10.83 -1.95 -21.29
N ALA A 67 11.85 -1.14 -21.59
CA ALA A 67 12.90 -0.80 -20.63
C ALA A 67 12.35 -0.07 -19.39
N ASN A 68 11.42 0.87 -19.58
CA ASN A 68 10.76 1.56 -18.47
C ASN A 68 9.94 0.59 -17.61
N ASN A 69 9.14 -0.28 -18.23
CA ASN A 69 8.33 -1.27 -17.53
C ASN A 69 9.20 -2.26 -16.75
N LYS A 70 10.30 -2.72 -17.36
CA LYS A 70 11.30 -3.57 -16.69
C LYS A 70 11.87 -2.91 -15.44
N ARG A 71 12.30 -1.64 -15.54
CA ARG A 71 12.82 -0.88 -14.38
C ARG A 71 11.78 -0.74 -13.27
N LYS A 72 10.52 -0.44 -13.62
CA LYS A 72 9.41 -0.35 -12.64
C LYS A 72 9.16 -1.68 -11.93
N LEU A 73 9.19 -2.79 -12.67
CA LEU A 73 9.01 -4.12 -12.11
C LEU A 73 10.15 -4.49 -11.16
N GLU A 74 11.40 -4.22 -11.55
CA GLU A 74 12.58 -4.45 -10.71
C GLU A 74 12.54 -3.58 -9.44
N ALA A 75 12.14 -2.32 -9.56
CA ALA A 75 11.96 -1.43 -8.40
C ALA A 75 10.86 -1.94 -7.44
N LEU A 76 9.75 -2.45 -7.97
CA LEU A 76 8.68 -3.04 -7.14
C LEU A 76 9.16 -4.30 -6.43
N ARG A 77 9.88 -5.19 -7.13
CA ARG A 77 10.47 -6.40 -6.53
C ARG A 77 11.41 -6.05 -5.39
N LEU A 78 12.31 -5.07 -5.60
CA LEU A 78 13.25 -4.64 -4.57
C LEU A 78 12.53 -4.03 -3.36
N LYS A 79 11.47 -3.23 -3.60
CA LYS A 79 10.65 -2.67 -2.52
C LYS A 79 10.02 -3.77 -1.67
N ILE A 80 9.43 -4.78 -2.29
CA ILE A 80 8.82 -5.92 -1.58
C ILE A 80 9.86 -6.64 -0.73
N GLU A 81 11.04 -6.90 -1.28
CA GLU A 81 12.14 -7.56 -0.54
C GLU A 81 12.59 -6.73 0.67
N ILE A 82 12.78 -5.42 0.50
CA ILE A 82 13.17 -4.51 1.58
C ILE A 82 12.09 -4.44 2.66
N ASP A 83 10.82 -4.31 2.28
CA ASP A 83 9.71 -4.25 3.22
C ASP A 83 9.58 -5.56 4.00
N PHE A 84 9.74 -6.71 3.34
CA PHE A 84 9.75 -8.02 3.99
C PHE A 84 10.89 -8.13 5.02
N GLN A 85 12.11 -7.73 4.64
CA GLN A 85 13.24 -7.78 5.55
C GLN A 85 13.08 -6.81 6.74
N ARG A 86 12.54 -5.61 6.50
CA ARG A 86 12.20 -4.67 7.59
C ARG A 86 11.22 -5.28 8.58
N HIS A 87 10.13 -5.88 8.09
CA HIS A 87 9.14 -6.51 8.96
C HIS A 87 9.72 -7.69 9.75
N LYS A 88 10.61 -8.48 9.13
CA LYS A 88 11.33 -9.54 9.82
C LYS A 88 12.21 -8.99 10.95
N ASP A 89 12.96 -7.91 10.71
CA ASP A 89 13.82 -7.29 11.71
C ASP A 89 12.99 -6.69 12.86
N ASP A 90 11.84 -6.09 12.55
CA ASP A 90 10.93 -5.54 13.55
C ASP A 90 10.29 -6.63 14.41
N LEU A 91 9.89 -7.76 13.82
CA LEU A 91 9.42 -8.92 14.57
C LEU A 91 10.49 -9.42 15.54
N GLN A 92 11.73 -9.60 15.08
CA GLN A 92 12.84 -10.03 15.93
C GLN A 92 13.11 -9.04 17.09
N ARG A 93 13.05 -7.74 16.80
CA ARG A 93 13.20 -6.69 17.82
C ARG A 93 12.10 -6.80 18.88
N LEU A 94 10.85 -6.93 18.47
CA LEU A 94 9.71 -7.05 19.37
C LEU A 94 9.79 -8.33 20.20
N GLU A 95 10.18 -9.46 19.62
CA GLU A 95 10.40 -10.72 20.33
C GLU A 95 11.48 -10.59 21.42
N GLN A 96 12.58 -9.88 21.13
CA GLN A 96 13.63 -9.58 22.10
C GLN A 96 13.12 -8.68 23.23
N GLU A 97 12.35 -7.63 22.91
CA GLU A 97 11.75 -6.74 23.90
C GLU A 97 10.75 -7.48 24.81
N LEU A 98 9.90 -8.33 24.24
CA LEU A 98 8.99 -9.19 25.00
C LEU A 98 9.76 -10.14 25.92
N SER A 99 10.83 -10.76 25.43
CA SER A 99 11.67 -11.64 26.23
C SER A 99 12.33 -10.89 27.39
N ARG A 100 12.87 -9.70 27.13
CA ARG A 100 13.46 -8.82 28.16
C ARG A 100 12.43 -8.42 29.22
N LEU A 101 11.23 -8.00 28.80
CA LEU A 101 10.16 -7.61 29.72
C LEU A 101 9.68 -8.79 30.57
N LYS A 102 9.58 -9.99 30.01
CA LYS A 102 9.26 -11.22 30.77
C LYS A 102 10.28 -11.50 31.86
N VAL A 103 11.59 -11.41 31.56
CA VAL A 103 12.66 -11.60 32.55
C VAL A 103 12.60 -10.52 33.64
N SER A 104 12.36 -9.26 33.26
CA SER A 104 12.21 -8.14 34.21
C SER A 104 10.99 -8.32 35.13
N ALA A 105 9.87 -8.79 34.61
CA ALA A 105 8.66 -9.05 35.39
C ALA A 105 8.90 -10.18 36.42
N GLN A 106 9.52 -11.29 36.01
CA GLN A 106 9.87 -12.39 36.91
C GLN A 106 10.89 -11.98 37.99
N SER A 107 11.78 -11.03 37.69
CA SER A 107 12.74 -10.48 38.66
C SER A 107 12.06 -9.57 39.71
N THR A 108 10.89 -9.00 39.39
CA THR A 108 10.12 -8.12 40.29
C THR A 108 9.28 -8.93 41.29
N GLU A 109 8.84 -10.14 40.92
CA GLU A 109 8.10 -11.05 41.81
C GLU A 109 8.96 -11.65 42.95
N LEU A 110 10.29 -11.69 42.80
CA LEU A 110 11.20 -12.24 43.83
C LEU A 110 11.57 -11.27 44.96
N VAL A 111 11.11 -10.01 44.94
CA VAL A 111 11.57 -8.96 45.89
C VAL A 111 10.48 -8.53 46.90
N HIS A 112 9.36 -9.25 47.02
CA HIS A 112 8.36 -8.97 48.06
C HIS A 112 8.31 -10.07 49.15
N PRO A 113 9.06 -9.94 50.26
CA PRO A 113 8.84 -10.77 51.43
C PRO A 113 7.63 -10.24 52.22
N LEU A 114 6.45 -10.84 51.99
CA LEU A 114 5.31 -10.65 52.90
C LEU A 114 5.33 -11.74 53.98
N ASN A 115 5.91 -11.40 55.13
CA ASN A 115 5.62 -12.08 56.39
C ASN A 115 4.25 -11.62 56.90
N THR A 116 3.26 -12.51 56.96
CA THR A 116 2.48 -12.88 58.17
C THR A 116 1.33 -13.84 57.78
N LEU A 117 1.41 -15.07 58.29
CA LEU A 117 0.46 -16.21 58.24
C LEU A 117 -0.63 -16.06 59.34
N PRO A 118 -1.75 -16.85 59.42
CA PRO A 118 -1.73 -18.31 59.23
C PRO A 118 -2.96 -19.04 58.61
N ASN A 119 -2.62 -20.18 57.99
CA ASN A 119 -3.30 -21.48 58.05
C ASN A 119 -4.76 -21.61 57.56
N ARG A 120 -4.92 -22.20 56.35
CA ARG A 120 -5.95 -23.23 56.12
C ARG A 120 -5.59 -24.11 54.90
N ASP A 121 -5.25 -25.36 55.21
CA ASP A 121 -5.37 -26.61 54.45
C ASP A 121 -5.11 -26.61 52.93
N CYS A 122 -4.05 -27.34 52.56
CA CYS A 122 -3.71 -27.73 51.20
C CYS A 122 -4.65 -28.84 50.71
N GLU A 123 -5.48 -28.57 49.69
CA GLU A 123 -5.96 -29.61 48.77
C GLU A 123 -6.09 -29.06 47.34
N GLY A 124 -5.46 -29.77 46.40
CA GLY A 124 -5.87 -29.79 44.99
C GLY A 124 -5.25 -28.74 44.08
N ALA A 125 -3.99 -28.94 43.69
CA ALA A 125 -3.49 -28.43 42.43
C ALA A 125 -4.38 -28.95 41.27
N LYS A 126 -5.07 -28.05 40.56
CA LYS A 126 -5.65 -28.32 39.24
C LYS A 126 -5.33 -27.17 38.27
N PRO A 127 -5.21 -27.51 36.97
CA PRO A 127 -4.23 -26.92 36.08
C PRO A 127 -4.74 -25.62 35.48
N GLN A 128 -3.78 -24.76 35.13
CA GLN A 128 -3.91 -23.49 34.41
C GLN A 128 -4.76 -23.53 33.11
N GLY A 129 -5.15 -24.72 32.64
CA GLY A 129 -6.03 -24.94 31.49
C GLY A 129 -7.51 -24.57 31.70
N GLU A 130 -8.05 -24.64 32.93
CA GLU A 130 -9.45 -24.26 33.18
C GLU A 130 -9.68 -22.75 32.99
N THR A 131 -8.69 -21.92 33.33
CA THR A 131 -8.78 -20.45 33.16
C THR A 131 -8.75 -20.07 31.69
N ILE A 132 -7.93 -20.74 30.87
CA ILE A 132 -7.85 -20.48 29.43
C ILE A 132 -9.13 -20.95 28.74
N ALA A 133 -9.65 -22.12 29.11
CA ALA A 133 -10.91 -22.62 28.54
C ALA A 133 -12.10 -21.68 28.85
N ARG A 134 -12.17 -21.10 30.06
CA ARG A 134 -13.18 -20.09 30.38
C ARG A 134 -13.01 -18.82 29.55
N LEU A 135 -11.78 -18.33 29.39
CA LEU A 135 -11.51 -17.12 28.59
C LEU A 135 -11.81 -17.34 27.11
N LEU A 136 -11.50 -18.51 26.55
CA LEU A 136 -11.86 -18.86 25.17
C LEU A 136 -13.37 -18.92 24.97
N HIS A 137 -14.10 -19.49 25.94
CA HIS A 137 -15.56 -19.53 25.89
C HIS A 137 -16.20 -18.13 26.05
N GLU A 138 -15.55 -17.20 26.77
CA GLU A 138 -15.99 -15.80 26.84
C GLU A 138 -15.75 -15.06 25.52
N LEU A 139 -14.66 -15.35 24.80
CA LEU A 139 -14.39 -14.78 23.48
C LEU A 139 -15.35 -15.29 22.40
N ASP A 140 -15.63 -16.60 22.37
CA ASP A 140 -16.61 -17.19 21.42
C ASP A 140 -18.03 -16.62 21.65
N LYS A 141 -18.39 -16.31 22.90
CA LYS A 141 -19.66 -15.65 23.23
C LYS A 141 -19.75 -14.20 22.77
N LEU A 142 -18.62 -13.52 22.58
CA LEU A 142 -18.57 -12.16 22.06
C LEU A 142 -18.67 -12.14 20.53
N GLU A 143 -18.12 -13.13 19.83
CA GLU A 143 -18.22 -13.25 18.36
C GLU A 143 -19.65 -13.53 17.88
N ASP A 144 -20.44 -14.35 18.58
CA ASP A 144 -21.82 -14.71 18.19
C ASP A 144 -22.84 -13.55 18.37
N SER A 145 -22.40 -12.41 18.91
CA SER A 145 -23.19 -11.17 18.98
C SER A 145 -22.88 -10.17 17.86
N SER A 146 -21.88 -10.45 17.03
CA SER A 146 -21.34 -9.51 16.02
C SER A 146 -22.11 -9.52 14.68
N GLU A 147 -23.05 -10.45 14.46
CA GLU A 147 -23.79 -10.52 13.19
C GLU A 147 -25.09 -9.69 13.16
N LYS A 148 -25.40 -8.94 14.22
CA LYS A 148 -26.51 -7.96 14.21
C LYS A 148 -26.21 -6.70 15.03
N GLY A 149 -25.37 -5.81 14.50
CA GLY A 149 -25.27 -4.44 15.01
C GLY A 149 -23.92 -3.80 14.84
N VAL A 150 -23.44 -3.65 13.61
CA VAL A 150 -22.26 -2.85 13.27
C VAL A 150 -22.56 -1.37 13.59
N ASN A 151 -22.35 -0.94 14.84
CA ASN A 151 -21.98 0.43 15.27
C ASN A 151 -22.17 0.75 16.76
N SER A 152 -22.54 -0.18 17.65
CA SER A 152 -22.83 0.19 19.06
C SER A 152 -21.66 0.84 19.81
N ASP A 153 -20.42 0.51 19.45
CA ASP A 153 -19.22 0.95 20.18
C ASP A 153 -18.90 2.45 20.01
N ARG A 154 -19.56 3.13 19.06
CA ARG A 154 -19.38 4.56 18.79
C ARG A 154 -20.69 5.34 18.86
N GLU A 155 -21.71 4.83 19.53
CA GLU A 155 -22.99 5.55 19.64
C GLU A 155 -22.93 6.64 20.72
N CYS A 156 -23.54 7.79 20.42
CA CYS A 156 -23.75 8.85 21.38
C CYS A 156 -24.54 8.34 22.58
N ILE A 157 -23.98 8.49 23.78
CA ILE A 157 -24.59 7.97 25.02
C ILE A 157 -25.92 8.67 25.39
N ILE A 158 -26.26 9.78 24.73
CA ILE A 158 -27.51 10.50 24.96
C ILE A 158 -28.62 10.01 24.03
N CYS A 159 -28.37 9.99 22.71
CA CYS A 159 -29.42 9.62 21.74
C CYS A 159 -29.41 8.14 21.35
N LEU A 160 -28.32 7.41 21.61
CA LEU A 160 -28.12 6.01 21.22
C LEU A 160 -28.48 5.77 19.74
N LYS A 161 -28.14 6.74 18.89
CA LYS A 161 -28.57 6.77 17.49
C LYS A 161 -27.47 7.28 16.57
N ASP A 162 -26.92 8.45 16.89
CA ASP A 162 -25.89 9.07 16.07
C ASP A 162 -24.51 8.68 16.58
N GLU A 163 -23.53 8.60 15.68
CA GLU A 163 -22.14 8.35 16.04
C GLU A 163 -21.58 9.49 16.91
N VAL A 164 -20.72 9.15 17.87
CA VAL A 164 -19.94 10.13 18.63
C VAL A 164 -19.06 10.93 17.67
N SER A 165 -19.00 12.24 17.89
CA SER A 165 -18.30 13.15 16.98
C SER A 165 -17.76 14.39 17.70
N VAL A 166 -17.62 14.31 19.03
CA VAL A 166 -17.19 15.43 19.87
C VAL A 166 -16.28 14.94 20.99
N VAL A 167 -15.06 15.47 21.01
CA VAL A 167 -14.04 15.21 22.03
C VAL A 167 -14.06 16.29 23.10
N PHE A 168 -14.04 15.90 24.37
CA PHE A 168 -13.98 16.82 25.52
C PHE A 168 -12.56 16.95 26.08
N LEU A 169 -12.05 18.18 26.18
CA LEU A 169 -10.75 18.46 26.80
C LEU A 169 -10.91 18.92 28.27
N PRO A 170 -9.98 18.53 29.17
CA PRO A 170 -8.73 17.81 28.90
C PRO A 170 -8.84 16.27 28.86
N CYS A 171 -10.01 15.70 29.15
CA CYS A 171 -10.14 14.26 29.38
C CYS A 171 -10.11 13.35 28.12
N ALA A 172 -10.12 13.95 26.93
CA ALA A 172 -10.13 13.31 25.61
C ALA A 172 -11.24 12.27 25.37
N HIS A 173 -12.30 12.24 26.17
CA HIS A 173 -13.42 11.33 25.95
C HIS A 173 -14.30 11.81 24.78
N GLU A 174 -14.67 10.88 23.92
CA GLU A 174 -15.56 11.07 22.78
C GLU A 174 -16.86 10.31 23.04
N VAL A 175 -17.87 10.99 23.58
CA VAL A 175 -19.08 10.33 24.12
C VAL A 175 -20.39 10.89 23.58
N LEU A 176 -20.38 12.06 22.93
CA LEU A 176 -21.58 12.69 22.36
C LEU A 176 -21.46 12.88 20.85
N CYS A 177 -22.59 12.80 20.15
CA CYS A 177 -22.73 13.31 18.79
C CYS A 177 -22.81 14.85 18.78
N ALA A 178 -22.60 15.45 17.60
CA ALA A 178 -22.67 16.90 17.42
C ALA A 178 -24.01 17.50 17.88
N ASN A 179 -25.14 16.84 17.57
CA ASN A 179 -26.47 17.33 17.90
C ASN A 179 -26.71 17.36 19.42
N CYS A 180 -26.44 16.24 20.11
CA CYS A 180 -26.61 16.17 21.56
C CYS A 180 -25.64 17.10 22.31
N ASN A 181 -24.45 17.33 21.73
CA ASN A 181 -23.47 18.26 22.27
C ASN A 181 -23.98 19.70 22.33
N GLU A 182 -24.78 20.15 21.35
CA GLU A 182 -25.29 21.53 21.32
C GLU A 182 -26.10 21.85 22.58
N ASP A 183 -26.91 20.91 23.07
CA ASP A 183 -27.74 21.13 24.27
C ASP A 183 -27.03 20.76 25.58
N TYR A 184 -25.96 19.96 25.51
CA TYR A 184 -25.28 19.45 26.68
C TYR A 184 -24.48 20.52 27.42
N GLY A 185 -24.95 20.89 28.61
CA GLY A 185 -24.25 21.80 29.51
C GLY A 185 -24.56 23.29 29.32
N LYS A 186 -25.60 23.64 28.54
CA LYS A 186 -26.05 25.03 28.36
C LYS A 186 -26.45 25.76 29.65
N LYS A 187 -26.74 25.03 30.74
CA LYS A 187 -27.27 25.59 32.01
C LYS A 187 -26.27 25.58 33.17
N GLY A 188 -24.98 25.35 32.94
CA GLY A 188 -23.97 25.35 34.01
C GLY A 188 -22.57 24.94 33.55
N LYS A 189 -21.66 24.72 34.51
CA LYS A 189 -20.33 24.16 34.21
C LYS A 189 -20.49 22.69 33.80
N ALA A 190 -20.33 22.41 32.52
CA ALA A 190 -20.47 21.08 31.97
C ALA A 190 -19.29 20.19 32.40
N THR A 191 -19.58 18.94 32.80
CA THR A 191 -18.58 17.92 33.08
C THR A 191 -18.74 16.74 32.11
N CYS A 192 -17.65 16.02 31.85
CA CYS A 192 -17.68 14.85 31.00
C CYS A 192 -18.58 13.76 31.62
N PRO A 193 -19.57 13.20 30.90
CA PRO A 193 -20.41 12.11 31.40
C PRO A 193 -19.62 10.87 31.82
N SER A 194 -18.49 10.59 31.16
CA SER A 194 -17.66 9.40 31.42
C SER A 194 -16.82 9.55 32.70
N CYS A 195 -16.02 10.61 32.79
CA CYS A 195 -15.01 10.76 33.84
C CYS A 195 -15.27 11.92 34.82
N ARG A 196 -16.36 12.68 34.62
CA ARG A 196 -16.75 13.85 35.42
C ARG A 196 -15.74 15.00 35.42
N ALA A 197 -14.67 14.94 34.62
CA ALA A 197 -13.74 16.05 34.44
C ALA A 197 -14.48 17.31 33.91
N PRO A 198 -14.08 18.53 34.32
CA PRO A 198 -14.64 19.75 33.77
C PRO A 198 -14.36 19.83 32.27
N ILE A 199 -15.38 20.20 31.49
CA ILE A 199 -15.23 20.38 30.05
C ILE A 199 -14.79 21.82 29.82
N GLU A 200 -13.54 21.99 29.40
CA GLU A 200 -12.95 23.30 29.08
C GLU A 200 -13.12 23.63 27.60
N GLN A 201 -12.95 22.63 26.73
CA GLN A 201 -13.05 22.77 25.29
C GLN A 201 -13.72 21.55 24.67
N ARG A 202 -14.31 21.76 23.49
CA ARG A 202 -15.03 20.75 22.71
C ARG A 202 -14.52 20.81 21.28
N ILE A 203 -14.10 19.67 20.75
CA ILE A 203 -13.59 19.56 19.38
C ILE A 203 -14.52 18.64 18.61
N ARG A 204 -15.08 19.12 17.49
CA ARG A 204 -15.87 18.29 16.58
C ARG A 204 -14.93 17.49 15.69
N THR A 205 -15.09 16.18 15.70
CA THR A 205 -14.39 15.24 14.83
C THR A 205 -15.28 14.90 13.63
N PHE A 206 -14.64 14.67 12.48
CA PHE A 206 -15.30 14.13 11.30
C PHE A 206 -14.55 12.84 10.97
N GLY A 207 -15.24 11.71 10.99
CA GLY A 207 -14.64 10.44 10.60
C GLY A 207 -14.13 10.51 9.16
N ALA A 208 -13.00 9.85 8.89
CA ALA A 208 -12.68 9.46 7.52
C ALA A 208 -13.64 8.33 7.14
N SER A 209 -14.77 8.68 6.52
CA SER A 209 -15.68 7.70 5.93
C SER A 209 -14.85 6.80 5.01
N SER A 210 -14.76 5.51 5.35
CA SER A 210 -14.14 4.48 4.52
C SER A 210 -15.12 4.01 3.45
#